data_AF-A0A954GRQ3-F1
#
_entry.id   AF-A0A954GRQ3-F1
#
_cell.length_a   1.000
_cell.length_b   1.000
_cell.length_c   1.000
_cell.angle_alpha   90.00
_cell.angle_beta   90.00
_cell.angle_gamma   90.00
#
_symmetry.space_group_name_H-M   'P 1'
#
loop_
_entity.id
_entity.type
_entity.pdbx_description
1 polymer ?
#
loop_
_entity_poly.entity_id
_entity_poly.type
_entity_poly.pdbx_seq_one_letter_code
_entity_poly.pdbx_strand_id
1 'polypeptide(L)'
;MSLQVIGAGFGRTGTLSLKMALEELGFGPCYHMVELFNDRGRITHWENARLGRPVDWDALFDGYQSAVDFPVCSYYKELAEHYPNAKFILTERDVDSW
;
A
#
# COMPACT_ATOMS: atom_id res chain seq x y z
N MET A 1 5.89 10.84 -6.71
CA MET A 1 6.64 9.90 -7.59
C MET A 1 5.80 8.63 -7.75
N SER A 2 6.03 7.83 -8.79
CA SER A 2 5.25 6.60 -9.03
C SER A 2 5.68 5.46 -8.10
N LEU A 3 4.71 4.69 -7.58
CA LEU A 3 5.01 3.47 -6.81
C LEU A 3 5.70 2.43 -7.70
N GLN A 4 6.71 1.77 -7.16
CA GLN A 4 7.48 0.74 -7.84
C GLN A 4 7.07 -0.67 -7.38
N VAL A 5 6.70 -0.84 -6.11
CA VAL A 5 6.27 -2.12 -5.54
C VAL A 5 5.01 -1.95 -4.70
N ILE A 6 4.02 -2.82 -4.93
CA ILE A 6 2.73 -2.79 -4.23
C ILE A 6 2.45 -4.16 -3.60
N GLY A 7 2.11 -4.17 -2.32
CA GLY A 7 1.69 -5.36 -1.57
C GLY A 7 0.18 -5.55 -1.66
N ALA A 8 -0.25 -6.71 -2.16
CA ALA A 8 -1.65 -7.13 -2.19
C ALA A 8 -2.03 -8.07 -1.01
N GLY A 9 -1.06 -8.43 -0.18
CA GLY A 9 -1.30 -9.25 1.01
C GLY A 9 -2.05 -8.50 2.11
N PHE A 10 -2.99 -9.18 2.75
CA PHE A 10 -3.75 -8.61 3.88
C PHE A 10 -2.88 -8.45 5.13
N GLY A 11 -3.32 -7.58 6.03
CA GLY A 11 -2.69 -7.44 7.35
C GLY A 11 -2.57 -8.80 8.05
N ARG A 12 -1.51 -8.97 8.84
CA ARG A 12 -1.15 -10.24 9.54
C ARG A 12 -0.59 -11.36 8.65
N THR A 13 -0.34 -11.10 7.36
CA THR A 13 0.42 -12.01 6.46
C THR A 13 1.92 -11.67 6.34
N GLY A 14 2.47 -10.89 7.27
CA GLY A 14 3.89 -10.51 7.27
C GLY A 14 4.19 -9.15 6.62
N THR A 15 3.17 -8.30 6.44
CA THR A 15 3.27 -6.98 5.77
C THR A 15 4.30 -6.04 6.41
N LEU A 16 4.45 -6.06 7.73
CA LEU A 16 5.44 -5.22 8.42
C LEU A 16 6.88 -5.67 8.12
N SER A 17 7.13 -6.99 8.09
CA SER A 17 8.43 -7.53 7.68
C SER A 17 8.71 -7.24 6.20
N LEU A 18 7.68 -7.32 5.34
CA LEU A 18 7.80 -6.94 3.93
C LEU A 18 8.15 -5.46 3.76
N LYS A 19 7.50 -4.55 4.52
CA LYS A 19 7.85 -3.12 4.55
C LYS A 19 9.34 -2.92 4.83
N MET A 20 9.84 -3.53 5.91
CA MET A 20 11.26 -3.43 6.30
C MET A 20 12.19 -3.94 5.20
N ALA A 21 11.88 -5.09 4.59
CA ALA A 21 12.68 -5.66 3.51
C ALA A 21 12.71 -4.77 2.26
N LEU A 22 11.56 -4.18 1.88
CA LEU A 22 11.49 -3.27 0.73
C LEU A 22 12.31 -2.00 0.97
N GLU A 23 12.28 -1.45 2.18
CA GLU A 23 13.09 -0.30 2.55
C GLU A 23 14.58 -0.62 2.49
N GLU A 24 15.00 -1.79 2.98
CA GLU A 24 16.40 -2.26 2.90
C GLU A 24 16.87 -2.49 1.45
N LEU A 25 16.00 -3.00 0.59
CA LEU A 25 16.30 -3.27 -0.82
C LEU A 25 16.29 -2.01 -1.72
N GLY A 26 16.05 -0.82 -1.15
CA GLY A 26 16.05 0.44 -1.89
C GLY A 26 14.71 0.80 -2.55
N PHE A 27 13.62 0.12 -2.17
CA PHE A 27 12.24 0.47 -2.55
C PHE A 27 11.53 1.29 -1.46
N GLY A 28 12.31 1.92 -0.57
CA GLY A 28 11.81 2.79 0.49
C GLY A 28 11.69 4.26 0.07
N PRO A 29 10.95 5.09 0.83
CA PRO A 29 10.10 4.71 1.96
C PRO A 29 8.91 3.83 1.56
N CYS A 30 8.47 2.92 2.43
CA CYS A 30 7.33 2.03 2.18
C CYS A 30 6.10 2.47 2.99
N TYR A 31 4.99 2.76 2.30
CA TYR A 31 3.71 3.08 2.93
C TYR A 31 3.11 1.82 3.56
N HIS A 32 2.54 1.97 4.76
CA HIS A 32 1.93 0.88 5.52
C HIS A 32 0.82 1.47 6.40
N MET A 33 -0.15 0.65 6.84
CA MET A 33 -1.24 1.05 7.76
C MET A 33 -0.76 1.89 8.96
N VAL A 34 0.44 1.64 9.48
CA VAL A 34 0.98 2.38 10.63
C VAL A 34 1.15 3.88 10.34
N GLU A 35 1.38 4.25 9.07
CA GLU A 35 1.55 5.64 8.67
C GLU A 35 0.21 6.38 8.57
N LEU A 36 -0.90 5.65 8.37
CA LEU A 36 -2.23 6.23 8.31
C LEU A 36 -2.61 6.94 9.61
N PHE A 37 -2.17 6.42 10.76
CA PHE A 37 -2.48 7.00 12.07
C PHE A 37 -1.81 8.37 12.30
N ASN A 38 -0.77 8.69 11.52
CA ASN A 38 0.04 9.89 11.71
C ASN A 38 -0.28 11.00 10.69
N ASP A 39 -1.13 10.72 9.69
CA ASP A 39 -1.40 11.67 8.60
C ASP A 39 -2.91 11.82 8.31
N ARG A 40 -3.47 12.94 8.78
CA ARG A 40 -4.88 13.29 8.55
C ARG A 40 -5.22 13.57 7.09
N GLY A 41 -4.27 14.04 6.28
CA GLY A 41 -4.51 14.32 4.86
C GLY A 41 -4.78 13.02 4.10
N ARG A 42 -3.99 11.98 4.38
CA ARG A 42 -4.15 10.65 3.77
C ARG A 42 -5.44 9.95 4.16
N ILE A 43 -5.95 10.18 5.37
CA ILE A 43 -7.27 9.69 5.80
C ILE A 43 -8.37 10.17 4.84
N THR A 44 -8.33 11.42 4.38
CA THR A 44 -9.33 11.96 3.45
C THR A 44 -9.29 11.25 2.09
N HIS A 45 -8.09 10.96 1.56
CA HIS A 45 -7.95 10.20 0.32
C HIS A 45 -8.55 8.79 0.44
N TRP A 46 -8.26 8.09 1.54
CA TRP A 46 -8.81 6.76 1.79
C TRP A 46 -10.32 6.77 2.03
N GLU A 47 -10.87 7.81 2.65
CA GLU A 47 -12.32 7.98 2.79
C GLU A 47 -13.00 8.20 1.45
N ASN A 48 -12.39 8.98 0.55
CA ASN A 48 -12.88 9.13 -0.82
C ASN A 48 -12.87 7.78 -1.56
N ALA A 49 -11.78 7.02 -1.44
CA ALA A 49 -11.68 5.67 -2.02
C ALA A 49 -12.81 4.76 -1.51
N ARG A 50 -13.04 4.77 -0.19
CA ARG A 50 -14.10 3.98 0.48
C ARG A 50 -15.50 4.35 -0.01
N LEU A 51 -15.71 5.63 -0.33
CA LEU A 51 -16.99 6.16 -0.84
C LEU A 51 -17.13 6.03 -2.37
N GLY A 52 -16.18 5.41 -3.07
CA GLY A 52 -16.18 5.29 -4.53
C GLY A 52 -16.01 6.64 -5.25
N ARG A 53 -15.41 7.62 -4.57
CA ARG A 53 -15.12 8.95 -5.14
C ARG A 53 -13.73 8.95 -5.79
N PRO A 54 -13.47 9.87 -6.73
CA PRO A 54 -12.13 10.02 -7.30
C PRO A 54 -11.05 10.19 -6.22
N VAL A 55 -9.94 9.48 -6.39
CA VAL A 55 -8.79 9.52 -5.49
C VAL A 55 -7.59 9.99 -6.30
N ASP A 56 -6.88 10.98 -5.80
CA ASP A 56 -5.54 11.30 -6.28
C ASP A 56 -4.54 10.35 -5.60
N TRP A 57 -4.20 9.26 -6.30
CA TRP A 57 -3.27 8.25 -5.81
C TRP A 57 -1.85 8.80 -5.66
N ASP A 58 -1.43 9.69 -6.56
CA ASP A 58 -0.08 10.27 -6.54
C ASP A 58 0.11 11.20 -5.34
N ALA A 59 -0.91 11.99 -5.00
CA ALA A 59 -0.90 12.78 -3.78
C ALA A 59 -0.92 11.89 -2.53
N LEU A 60 -1.72 10.82 -2.53
CA LEU A 60 -1.80 9.88 -1.40
C LEU A 60 -0.43 9.25 -1.12
N PHE A 61 0.28 8.80 -2.16
CA PHE A 61 1.57 8.11 -2.03
C PHE A 61 2.80 9.00 -2.21
N ASP A 62 2.65 10.33 -2.18
CA ASP A 62 3.79 11.22 -2.36
C ASP A 62 4.88 10.96 -1.31
N GLY A 63 6.14 10.91 -1.78
CA GLY A 63 7.30 10.55 -0.97
C GLY A 63 7.52 9.04 -0.74
N TYR A 64 6.62 8.17 -1.17
CA TYR A 64 6.78 6.71 -1.05
C TYR A 64 7.17 6.05 -2.37
N GLN A 65 7.92 4.96 -2.29
CA GLN A 65 8.30 4.14 -3.44
C GLN A 65 7.61 2.78 -3.46
N SER A 66 7.10 2.34 -2.31
CA SER A 66 6.31 1.12 -2.18
C SER A 66 5.16 1.29 -1.20
N ALA A 67 4.18 0.41 -1.26
CA ALA A 67 3.00 0.47 -0.40
C ALA A 67 2.45 -0.94 -0.11
N VAL A 68 2.20 -1.27 1.16
CA VAL A 68 1.75 -2.59 1.62
C VAL A 68 0.70 -2.46 2.73
N ASP A 69 0.10 -3.59 3.13
CA ASP A 69 -0.93 -3.67 4.19
C ASP A 69 -2.23 -2.91 3.85
N PHE A 70 -3.15 -2.84 4.80
CA PHE A 70 -4.32 -1.98 4.69
C PHE A 70 -3.95 -0.49 4.72
N PRO A 71 -4.73 0.39 4.06
CA PRO A 71 -5.84 0.06 3.14
C PRO A 71 -5.40 -0.40 1.74
N VAL A 72 -4.10 -0.31 1.41
CA VAL A 72 -3.51 -0.53 0.07
C VAL A 72 -3.97 -1.83 -0.57
N CYS A 73 -3.91 -2.95 0.15
CA CYS A 73 -4.25 -4.27 -0.39
C CYS A 73 -5.71 -4.38 -0.88
N SER A 74 -6.62 -3.54 -0.38
CA SER A 74 -8.03 -3.53 -0.80
C SER A 74 -8.25 -2.88 -2.16
N TYR A 75 -7.28 -2.09 -2.66
CA TYR A 75 -7.38 -1.31 -3.89
C TYR A 75 -6.35 -1.74 -4.94
N TYR A 76 -5.91 -3.01 -4.90
CA TYR A 76 -4.85 -3.49 -5.78
C TYR A 76 -5.18 -3.36 -7.29
N LYS A 77 -6.47 -3.37 -7.67
CA LYS A 77 -6.90 -3.25 -9.07
C LYS A 77 -6.75 -1.82 -9.57
N GLU A 78 -7.28 -0.87 -8.80
CA GLU A 78 -7.18 0.56 -9.08
C GLU A 78 -5.71 1.00 -9.12
N LEU A 79 -4.90 0.47 -8.21
CA LEU A 79 -3.47 0.74 -8.18
C LEU A 79 -2.71 0.08 -9.33
N ALA A 80 -3.14 -1.10 -9.82
CA ALA A 80 -2.55 -1.74 -11.00
C ALA A 80 -2.86 -0.96 -12.29
N GLU A 81 -4.07 -0.39 -12.38
CA GLU A 81 -4.47 0.49 -13.49
C GLU A 81 -3.70 1.81 -13.46
N HIS A 82 -3.56 2.43 -12.27
CA HIS A 82 -2.90 3.72 -12.10
C HIS A 82 -1.37 3.63 -12.17
N TYR A 83 -0.76 2.56 -11.65
CA TYR A 83 0.68 2.31 -11.66
C TYR A 83 1.04 1.07 -12.51
N PRO A 84 0.91 1.14 -13.85
CA PRO A 84 1.04 -0.05 -14.72
C PRO A 84 2.45 -0.67 -14.74
N ASN A 85 3.47 0.08 -14.30
CA ASN A 85 4.85 -0.38 -14.22
C ASN A 85 5.22 -0.94 -12.84
N ALA A 86 4.37 -0.79 -11.83
CA ALA A 86 4.62 -1.31 -10.49
C ALA A 86 4.60 -2.84 -10.49
N LYS A 87 5.47 -3.44 -9.68
CA LYS A 87 5.44 -4.89 -9.40
C LYS A 87 4.56 -5.16 -8.20
N PHE A 88 3.82 -6.27 -8.24
CA PHE A 88 2.94 -6.68 -7.16
C PHE A 88 3.49 -7.89 -6.41
N ILE A 89 3.38 -7.86 -5.08
CA ILE A 89 3.73 -8.97 -4.19
C ILE A 89 2.48 -9.35 -3.40
N LEU A 90 2.08 -10.62 -3.46
CA LEU A 90 1.04 -11.18 -2.61
C LEU A 90 1.69 -12.02 -1.52
N THR A 91 1.61 -11.57 -0.28
CA THR A 91 2.03 -12.36 0.89
C THR A 91 0.84 -13.16 1.42
N GLU A 92 1.05 -14.45 1.57
CA GLU A 92 0.04 -15.41 2.03
C GLU A 92 0.56 -16.20 3.23
N ARG A 93 -0.37 -16.77 3.98
CA ARG A 93 -0.09 -17.72 5.05
C ARG A 93 -1.28 -18.67 5.19
N ASP A 94 -1.06 -19.77 5.91
CA ASP A 94 -2.13 -20.69 6.25
C ASP A 94 -3.32 -19.96 6.92
N VAL A 95 -4.54 -20.24 6.43
CA VAL A 95 -5.77 -19.49 6.78
C VAL A 95 -6.16 -19.67 8.25
N ASP A 96 -5.92 -20.84 8.83
CA ASP A 96 -6.24 -21.10 10.24
C ASP A 96 -5.27 -20.37 11.17
N SER A 97 -4.07 -20.04 10.69
CA SER A 97 -3.05 -19.30 11.42
C SER A 97 -3.13 -17.77 11.24
N TRP A 98 -3.84 -17.29 10.21
CA TRP A 98 -3.91 -15.88 9.81
C TRP A 98 -4.77 -15.04 10.77
#